data_AF-A0A358N5V0-F1
#
_entry.id   AF-A0A358N5V0-F1
#
_cell.length_a   1.000
_cell.length_b   1.000
_cell.length_c   1.000
_cell.angle_alpha   90.00
_cell.angle_beta   90.00
_cell.angle_gamma   90.00
#
_symmetry.space_group_name_H-M   'P 1'
#
loop_
_entity.id
_entity.type
_entity.pdbx_description
1 polymer ?
#
loop_
_entity_poly.entity_id
_entity_poly.type
_entity_poly.pdbx_seq_one_letter_code
_entity_poly.pdbx_strand_id
1 'polypeptide(L)'
;MDFEKCGSEIWASPASTFFGPQKFNSMILRIAIAFLAVASAVQSSAKELNILFLGNSFTARHDIAGLVEQILEEGDPTADVQVQRVIYGGQNMFKHSTYYFSQSFIEQSTLTEKTITQRIATMRGFLNSDTAPNPDEWNQHWAALGKTNVPFADIHKPITRAIKNHEALLRNNPGTEWDYVVLQSWRDVSEQRNQGYERYATKLAEITKTHGAEVILYMTSPETQNEAPVTGPYNVESAKRDTGVGLRMAKALQPKAVIPVPLAIKNIQTGDSDNPGTDLVFRYHNDSHPNQTCAFLVANLFYAAITGQSPEGLEFNSVTETKLNEGKDPDGGKPTVVFTQEKKAYLQRMAFESVLELNRAYENDKKWKSDETSAKP
;
A
#
# COMPACT_ATOMS: atom_id res chain seq x y z
N MET A 1 38.53 48.14 -17.76
CA MET A 1 38.90 48.47 -19.15
C MET A 1 37.78 48.07 -20.09
N ASP A 2 36.76 48.88 -20.41
CA ASP A 2 36.03 49.98 -19.74
C ASP A 2 34.64 50.00 -20.45
N PHE A 3 33.49 50.07 -19.78
CA PHE A 3 32.80 51.27 -19.27
C PHE A 3 32.66 52.47 -20.24
N GLU A 4 31.46 53.08 -20.20
CA GLU A 4 31.06 54.39 -20.75
C GLU A 4 30.60 54.39 -22.24
N LYS A 5 29.35 54.79 -22.59
CA LYS A 5 28.68 56.13 -22.58
C LYS A 5 29.19 57.05 -23.72
N CYS A 6 28.49 58.07 -24.24
CA CYS A 6 27.09 58.56 -24.20
C CYS A 6 27.01 59.80 -25.18
N GLY A 7 25.81 60.29 -25.52
CA GLY A 7 25.58 61.59 -26.24
C GLY A 7 25.65 61.51 -27.78
N SER A 8 25.20 62.50 -28.58
CA SER A 8 24.56 63.82 -28.34
C SER A 8 24.12 64.47 -29.70
N GLU A 9 23.28 65.51 -29.86
CA GLU A 9 22.22 66.17 -29.05
C GLU A 9 21.34 67.13 -29.91
N ILE A 10 19.99 67.05 -29.79
CA ILE A 10 19.03 68.22 -29.77
C ILE A 10 18.76 68.99 -31.11
N TRP A 11 17.71 69.83 -31.08
CA TRP A 11 17.21 70.87 -32.02
C TRP A 11 16.17 70.42 -33.07
N ALA A 12 15.09 71.16 -33.38
CA ALA A 12 14.35 72.24 -32.71
C ALA A 12 12.94 72.41 -33.36
N SER A 13 12.00 73.09 -32.71
CA SER A 13 10.69 73.53 -33.24
C SER A 13 10.76 75.02 -33.67
N PRO A 14 9.80 75.68 -34.40
CA PRO A 14 8.36 75.78 -34.01
C PRO A 14 7.30 76.09 -35.12
N ALA A 15 6.05 76.37 -34.68
CA ALA A 15 4.98 77.18 -35.33
C ALA A 15 4.21 76.57 -36.54
N SER A 16 2.92 76.89 -36.81
CA SER A 16 1.90 77.73 -36.13
C SER A 16 0.44 77.31 -36.49
N THR A 17 -0.55 77.92 -35.83
CA THR A 17 -2.01 77.65 -35.87
C THR A 17 -2.77 78.29 -37.05
N PHE A 18 -3.99 77.80 -37.40
CA PHE A 18 -5.28 78.55 -37.36
C PHE A 18 -6.53 77.68 -37.70
N PHE A 19 -7.73 78.27 -37.62
CA PHE A 19 -9.06 77.65 -37.41
C PHE A 19 -9.88 77.31 -38.69
N GLY A 20 -10.88 76.40 -38.59
CA GLY A 20 -12.02 76.34 -39.54
C GLY A 20 -12.84 75.02 -39.53
N PRO A 21 -14.19 75.00 -39.54
CA PRO A 21 -14.97 73.79 -39.25
C PRO A 21 -15.82 73.22 -40.42
N GLN A 22 -16.10 71.90 -40.41
CA GLN A 22 -17.46 71.34 -40.56
C GLN A 22 -17.56 69.79 -40.41
N LYS A 23 -18.80 69.32 -40.27
CA LYS A 23 -19.25 67.98 -39.82
C LYS A 23 -19.17 66.92 -40.94
N PHE A 24 -18.91 65.65 -40.60
CA PHE A 24 -19.91 64.53 -40.56
C PHE A 24 -19.25 63.14 -40.44
N ASN A 25 -19.95 62.19 -39.80
CA ASN A 25 -19.87 60.70 -39.86
C ASN A 25 -18.46 60.05 -39.93
N SER A 26 -18.06 59.16 -39.01
CA SER A 26 -18.80 57.95 -38.65
C SER A 26 -18.20 57.32 -37.38
N MET A 27 -19.06 56.82 -36.48
CA MET A 27 -18.68 56.29 -35.19
C MET A 27 -18.16 54.84 -35.32
N ILE A 28 -16.84 54.66 -35.24
CA ILE A 28 -16.25 53.32 -35.06
C ILE A 28 -16.51 52.88 -33.62
N LEU A 29 -17.45 51.95 -33.43
CA LEU A 29 -17.58 51.21 -32.17
C LEU A 29 -17.44 49.71 -32.45
N ARG A 30 -16.19 49.23 -32.47
CA ARG A 30 -15.90 47.80 -32.37
C ARG A 30 -16.14 47.37 -30.93
N ILE A 31 -17.34 46.86 -30.62
CA ILE A 31 -17.60 46.23 -29.33
C ILE A 31 -16.86 44.89 -29.31
N ALA A 32 -15.66 44.89 -28.73
CA ALA A 32 -14.98 43.66 -28.36
C ALA A 32 -15.66 43.10 -27.10
N ILE A 33 -16.58 42.16 -27.27
CA ILE A 33 -17.10 41.38 -26.14
C ILE A 33 -16.00 40.42 -25.71
N ALA A 34 -15.18 40.86 -24.76
CA ALA A 34 -14.30 39.96 -24.02
C ALA A 34 -15.17 39.06 -23.15
N PHE A 35 -15.43 37.83 -23.62
CA PHE A 35 -15.91 36.74 -22.77
C PHE A 35 -14.80 36.35 -21.80
N LEU A 36 -14.61 37.16 -20.75
CA LEU A 36 -13.85 36.76 -19.58
C LEU A 36 -14.72 35.80 -18.77
N ALA A 37 -14.82 34.56 -19.28
CA ALA A 37 -15.31 33.44 -18.52
C ALA A 37 -14.32 33.19 -17.38
N VAL A 38 -14.53 33.89 -16.26
CA VAL A 38 -13.97 33.49 -14.97
C VAL A 38 -14.66 32.18 -14.62
N ALA A 39 -14.13 31.10 -15.16
CA ALA A 39 -14.34 29.78 -14.62
C ALA A 39 -13.71 29.81 -13.22
N SER A 40 -14.53 30.19 -12.24
CA SER A 40 -14.33 29.80 -10.86
C SER A 40 -14.45 28.29 -10.82
N ALA A 41 -13.39 27.61 -11.28
CA ALA A 41 -13.13 26.25 -10.89
C ALA A 41 -13.10 26.28 -9.37
N VAL A 42 -14.20 25.85 -8.75
CA VAL A 42 -14.17 25.38 -7.38
C VAL A 42 -13.21 24.22 -7.45
N GLN A 43 -11.96 24.50 -7.10
CA GLN A 43 -10.93 23.51 -6.97
C GLN A 43 -11.39 22.69 -5.76
N SER A 44 -12.16 21.63 -6.05
CA SER A 44 -12.50 20.62 -5.07
C SER A 44 -11.18 20.25 -4.43
N SER A 45 -11.03 20.48 -3.13
CA SER A 45 -9.88 19.96 -2.42
C SER A 45 -9.82 18.48 -2.75
N ALA A 46 -8.66 18.02 -3.21
CA ALA A 46 -8.46 16.61 -3.51
C ALA A 46 -8.93 15.80 -2.30
N LYS A 47 -9.60 14.67 -2.54
CA LYS A 47 -10.07 13.87 -1.41
C LYS A 47 -8.84 13.21 -0.79
N GLU A 48 -8.37 13.79 0.32
CA GLU A 48 -7.31 13.19 1.13
C GLU A 48 -7.73 11.77 1.52
N LEU A 49 -6.82 10.82 1.30
CA LEU A 49 -7.01 9.40 1.55
C LEU A 49 -5.87 8.89 2.43
N ASN A 50 -6.12 8.79 3.74
CA ASN A 50 -5.11 8.41 4.71
C ASN A 50 -5.01 6.88 4.83
N ILE A 51 -3.83 6.32 4.53
CA ILE A 51 -3.58 4.86 4.54
C ILE A 51 -2.41 4.49 5.48
N LEU A 52 -2.71 3.70 6.52
CA LEU A 52 -1.70 3.18 7.44
C LEU A 52 -1.33 1.72 7.12
N PHE A 53 -0.06 1.48 6.80
CA PHE A 53 0.47 0.13 6.63
C PHE A 53 1.13 -0.40 7.91
N LEU A 54 0.56 -1.46 8.49
CA LEU A 54 1.16 -2.25 9.56
C LEU A 54 1.81 -3.51 8.98
N GLY A 55 3.15 -3.60 9.03
CA GLY A 55 3.85 -4.72 8.42
C GLY A 55 5.35 -4.78 8.67
N ASN A 56 6.08 -5.36 7.74
CA ASN A 56 7.50 -5.64 7.87
C ASN A 56 8.30 -5.31 6.59
N SER A 57 9.44 -5.95 6.40
CA SER A 57 10.29 -5.75 5.22
C SER A 57 9.60 -6.05 3.88
N PHE A 58 8.51 -6.83 3.85
CA PHE A 58 7.71 -7.04 2.63
C PHE A 58 6.84 -5.84 2.23
N THR A 59 6.57 -4.89 3.15
CA THR A 59 6.01 -3.57 2.82
C THR A 59 7.11 -2.51 2.61
N ALA A 60 8.25 -2.61 3.29
CA ALA A 60 9.31 -1.60 3.20
C ALA A 60 10.24 -1.74 1.98
N ARG A 61 10.44 -2.96 1.46
CA ARG A 61 11.16 -3.21 0.20
C ARG A 61 10.36 -2.63 -0.96
N HIS A 62 11.04 -2.00 -1.93
CA HIS A 62 10.46 -1.32 -3.08
C HIS A 62 9.50 -0.16 -2.76
N ASP A 63 9.39 0.21 -1.48
CA ASP A 63 8.39 1.14 -0.96
C ASP A 63 6.94 0.81 -1.41
N ILE A 64 6.44 -0.39 -1.05
CA ILE A 64 5.08 -0.82 -1.42
C ILE A 64 4.02 0.24 -1.09
N ALA A 65 4.15 0.99 0.01
CA ALA A 65 3.20 2.04 0.35
C ALA A 65 3.22 3.18 -0.68
N GLY A 66 4.41 3.69 -1.03
CA GLY A 66 4.56 4.73 -2.07
C GLY A 66 4.19 4.25 -3.49
N LEU A 67 4.35 2.95 -3.79
CA LEU A 67 3.84 2.38 -5.06
C LEU A 67 2.31 2.30 -5.07
N VAL A 68 1.66 2.13 -3.91
CA VAL A 68 0.19 2.12 -3.78
C VAL A 68 -0.37 3.54 -3.85
N GLU A 69 0.28 4.52 -3.23
CA GLU A 69 0.06 5.96 -3.42
C GLU A 69 0.09 6.31 -4.91
N GLN A 70 1.23 6.07 -5.57
CA GLN A 70 1.44 6.42 -6.99
C GLN A 70 0.35 5.83 -7.91
N ILE A 71 0.02 4.54 -7.78
CA ILE A 71 -0.94 3.90 -8.69
C ILE A 71 -2.40 4.29 -8.41
N LEU A 72 -2.73 4.65 -7.16
CA LEU A 72 -4.07 5.15 -6.83
C LEU A 72 -4.29 6.57 -7.36
N GLU A 73 -3.30 7.47 -7.21
CA GLU A 73 -3.36 8.83 -7.75
C GLU A 73 -3.32 8.85 -9.29
N GLU A 74 -2.66 7.89 -9.92
CA GLU A 74 -2.65 7.79 -11.39
C GLU A 74 -4.03 7.39 -11.94
N GLY A 75 -4.74 6.50 -11.26
CA GLY A 75 -6.10 6.09 -11.66
C GLY A 75 -7.22 7.05 -11.20
N ASP A 76 -7.00 7.82 -10.15
CA ASP A 76 -7.85 8.95 -9.75
C ASP A 76 -6.99 10.21 -9.46
N PRO A 77 -6.75 11.05 -10.48
CA PRO A 77 -6.02 12.32 -10.34
C PRO A 77 -6.70 13.38 -9.46
N THR A 78 -7.82 13.05 -8.80
CA THR A 78 -8.50 13.90 -7.80
C THR A 78 -8.34 13.41 -6.36
N ALA A 79 -7.67 12.26 -6.16
CA ALA A 79 -7.23 11.80 -4.85
C ALA A 79 -5.92 12.49 -4.43
N ASP A 80 -5.70 12.58 -3.12
CA ASP A 80 -4.43 12.97 -2.49
C ASP A 80 -4.11 11.87 -1.47
N VAL A 81 -3.19 10.98 -1.80
CA VAL A 81 -3.04 9.70 -1.08
C VAL A 81 -1.88 9.78 -0.07
N GLN A 82 -2.23 9.85 1.22
CA GLN A 82 -1.25 10.02 2.28
C GLN A 82 -0.95 8.67 2.96
N VAL A 83 0.25 8.13 2.75
CA VAL A 83 0.65 6.82 3.28
C VAL A 83 1.62 6.90 4.45
N GLN A 84 1.32 6.17 5.54
CA GLN A 84 2.25 5.95 6.64
C GLN A 84 2.55 4.47 6.85
N ARG A 85 3.71 4.18 7.45
CA ARG A 85 4.26 2.82 7.58
C ARG A 85 4.80 2.57 8.98
N VAL A 86 4.28 1.55 9.67
CA VAL A 86 4.81 1.06 10.95
C VAL A 86 5.43 -0.31 10.72
N ILE A 87 6.76 -0.32 10.62
CA ILE A 87 7.52 -1.46 10.11
C ILE A 87 8.47 -2.05 11.16
N TYR A 88 8.31 -3.35 11.42
CA TYR A 88 9.28 -4.15 12.18
C TYR A 88 9.77 -5.32 11.32
N GLY A 89 11.03 -5.26 10.86
CA GLY A 89 11.59 -6.25 9.93
C GLY A 89 11.50 -7.69 10.44
N GLY A 90 11.00 -8.60 9.60
CA GLY A 90 10.80 -10.02 9.93
C GLY A 90 9.68 -10.34 10.92
N GLN A 91 8.84 -9.37 11.31
CA GLN A 91 7.79 -9.57 12.33
C GLN A 91 6.39 -9.78 11.72
N ASN A 92 5.47 -10.30 12.52
CA ASN A 92 4.15 -10.76 12.09
C ASN A 92 3.03 -10.15 12.95
N MET A 93 1.75 -10.33 12.59
CA MET A 93 0.64 -9.60 13.24
C MET A 93 0.49 -9.92 14.73
N PHE A 94 0.91 -11.12 15.18
CA PHE A 94 1.02 -11.45 16.61
C PHE A 94 1.84 -10.41 17.37
N LYS A 95 3.07 -10.14 16.89
CA LYS A 95 3.98 -9.25 17.59
C LYS A 95 3.56 -7.78 17.47
N HIS A 96 3.02 -7.37 16.32
CA HIS A 96 2.43 -6.04 16.13
C HIS A 96 1.31 -5.75 17.15
N SER A 97 0.39 -6.70 17.34
CA SER A 97 -0.82 -6.54 18.18
C SER A 97 -0.64 -6.83 19.68
N THR A 98 0.41 -7.59 20.05
CA THR A 98 0.62 -8.05 21.44
C THR A 98 1.85 -7.43 22.10
N TYR A 99 2.97 -7.26 21.38
CA TYR A 99 4.24 -6.83 21.99
C TYR A 99 4.73 -5.45 21.54
N TYR A 100 4.32 -4.97 20.37
CA TYR A 100 4.74 -3.67 19.83
C TYR A 100 3.67 -2.59 19.93
N PHE A 101 2.48 -2.93 20.42
CA PHE A 101 1.31 -2.04 20.53
C PHE A 101 1.04 -1.21 19.26
N SER A 102 1.04 -1.86 18.09
CA SER A 102 0.88 -1.15 16.80
C SER A 102 -0.48 -0.48 16.65
N GLN A 103 -1.47 -0.85 17.46
CA GLN A 103 -2.75 -0.13 17.54
C GLN A 103 -2.59 1.33 17.97
N SER A 104 -1.50 1.75 18.65
CA SER A 104 -1.22 3.17 18.90
C SER A 104 -1.18 4.02 17.63
N PHE A 105 -0.81 3.42 16.50
CA PHE A 105 -0.76 4.14 15.22
C PHE A 105 -2.12 4.17 14.52
N ILE A 106 -2.98 3.19 14.79
CA ILE A 106 -4.40 3.20 14.37
C ILE A 106 -5.18 4.25 15.16
N GLU A 107 -4.95 4.31 16.47
CA GLU A 107 -5.71 5.11 17.43
C GLU A 107 -5.34 6.62 17.44
N GLN A 108 -4.48 7.09 16.51
CA GLN A 108 -3.80 8.39 16.59
C GLN A 108 -4.70 9.58 16.93
N SER A 109 -5.85 9.73 16.27
CA SER A 109 -6.83 10.81 16.54
C SER A 109 -7.42 10.83 17.95
N THR A 110 -7.33 9.72 18.69
CA THR A 110 -7.91 9.55 20.04
C THR A 110 -6.87 9.22 21.13
N LEU A 111 -5.62 9.00 20.73
CA LEU A 111 -4.60 8.41 21.61
C LEU A 111 -4.04 9.43 22.61
N THR A 112 -4.18 9.12 23.91
CA THR A 112 -3.68 9.98 24.99
C THR A 112 -2.21 9.71 25.35
N GLU A 113 -1.50 10.74 25.82
CA GLU A 113 -0.14 10.62 26.38
C GLU A 113 -0.04 9.57 27.49
N LYS A 114 -1.10 9.44 28.31
CA LYS A 114 -1.20 8.42 29.36
C LYS A 114 -1.18 7.01 28.77
N THR A 115 -1.96 6.77 27.71
CA THR A 115 -1.98 5.48 27.00
C THR A 115 -0.62 5.17 26.37
N ILE A 116 0.02 6.16 25.73
CA ILE A 116 1.36 6.00 25.12
C ILE A 116 2.40 5.64 26.20
N THR A 117 2.42 6.39 27.31
CA THR A 117 3.33 6.19 28.44
C THR A 117 3.15 4.80 29.07
N GLN A 118 1.90 4.35 29.25
CA GLN A 118 1.59 3.02 29.74
C GLN A 118 2.11 1.93 28.80
N ARG A 119 1.90 2.06 27.49
CA ARG A 119 2.39 1.10 26.48
C ARG A 119 3.93 1.06 26.43
N ILE A 120 4.60 2.21 26.54
CA ILE A 120 6.06 2.29 26.67
C ILE A 120 6.54 1.56 27.93
N ALA A 121 5.90 1.79 29.08
CA ALA A 121 6.25 1.13 30.33
C ALA A 121 6.07 -0.40 30.24
N THR A 122 4.96 -0.87 29.64
CA THR A 122 4.70 -2.29 29.40
C THR A 122 5.76 -2.92 28.48
N MET A 123 6.10 -2.27 27.37
CA MET A 123 7.17 -2.73 26.47
C MET A 123 8.54 -2.77 27.16
N ARG A 124 8.86 -1.79 28.00
CA ARG A 124 10.09 -1.80 28.82
C ARG A 124 10.09 -2.95 29.83
N GLY A 125 8.92 -3.28 30.39
CA GLY A 125 8.73 -4.46 31.23
C GLY A 125 9.04 -5.77 30.50
N PHE A 126 8.64 -5.90 29.24
CA PHE A 126 8.93 -7.08 28.41
C PHE A 126 10.44 -7.32 28.21
N LEU A 127 11.25 -6.25 28.16
CA LEU A 127 12.71 -6.36 27.97
C LEU A 127 13.47 -6.89 29.20
N ASN A 128 12.80 -7.07 30.35
CA ASN A 128 13.42 -7.54 31.59
C ASN A 128 13.49 -9.08 31.70
N SER A 129 12.99 -9.83 30.70
CA SER A 129 12.94 -11.29 30.72
C SER A 129 13.03 -11.88 29.32
N ASP A 130 13.85 -12.92 29.13
CA ASP A 130 13.89 -13.73 27.91
C ASP A 130 12.72 -14.74 27.81
N THR A 131 11.78 -14.70 28.76
CA THR A 131 10.55 -15.50 28.77
C THR A 131 9.35 -14.61 28.46
N ALA A 132 8.48 -15.06 27.55
CA ALA A 132 7.28 -14.33 27.19
C ALA A 132 6.36 -14.11 28.43
N PRO A 133 5.76 -12.92 28.61
CA PRO A 133 4.84 -12.63 29.72
C PRO A 133 3.62 -13.56 29.79
N ASN A 134 3.23 -14.14 28.67
CA ASN A 134 2.23 -15.20 28.55
C ASN A 134 2.87 -16.38 27.77
N PRO A 135 3.52 -17.33 28.45
CA PRO A 135 4.18 -18.45 27.79
C PRO A 135 3.22 -19.34 26.99
N ASP A 136 1.98 -19.50 27.47
CA ASP A 136 0.99 -20.37 26.83
C ASP A 136 0.52 -19.81 25.48
N GLU A 137 0.21 -18.52 25.41
CA GLU A 137 -0.13 -17.85 24.14
C GLU A 137 1.06 -17.82 23.17
N TRP A 138 2.27 -17.59 23.67
CA TRP A 138 3.49 -17.63 22.87
C TRP A 138 3.72 -19.01 22.24
N ASN A 139 3.66 -20.06 23.07
CA ASN A 139 3.86 -21.44 22.63
C ASN A 139 2.73 -21.91 21.71
N GLN A 140 1.46 -21.57 22.02
CA GLN A 140 0.31 -21.89 21.17
C GLN A 140 0.43 -21.24 19.79
N HIS A 141 0.79 -19.96 19.72
CA HIS A 141 0.96 -19.25 18.45
C HIS A 141 2.01 -19.91 17.56
N TRP A 142 3.18 -20.26 18.12
CA TRP A 142 4.23 -20.91 17.33
C TRP A 142 3.90 -22.35 16.95
N ALA A 143 3.27 -23.12 17.85
CA ALA A 143 2.82 -24.49 17.57
C ALA A 143 1.78 -24.53 16.42
N ALA A 144 0.85 -23.56 16.37
CA ALA A 144 -0.11 -23.43 15.28
C ALA A 144 0.52 -23.06 13.92
N LEU A 145 1.82 -22.74 13.90
CA LEU A 145 2.64 -22.48 12.71
C LEU A 145 3.70 -23.57 12.49
N GLY A 146 3.60 -24.71 13.18
CA GLY A 146 4.57 -25.82 13.09
C GLY A 146 5.95 -25.49 13.67
N LYS A 147 6.07 -24.49 14.53
CA LYS A 147 7.33 -24.04 15.12
C LYS A 147 7.39 -24.34 16.61
N THR A 148 8.56 -24.76 17.07
CA THR A 148 8.87 -25.02 18.48
C THR A 148 10.09 -24.19 18.90
N ASN A 149 10.27 -23.99 20.20
CA ASN A 149 11.48 -23.38 20.80
C ASN A 149 11.84 -21.99 20.24
N VAL A 150 10.86 -21.18 19.81
CA VAL A 150 11.10 -19.82 19.33
C VAL A 150 11.44 -18.91 20.52
N PRO A 151 12.66 -18.34 20.62
CA PRO A 151 13.04 -17.51 21.77
C PRO A 151 12.25 -16.21 21.82
N PHE A 152 11.81 -15.79 23.01
CA PHE A 152 11.19 -14.48 23.18
C PHE A 152 12.22 -13.34 23.07
N ALA A 153 13.46 -13.59 23.50
CA ALA A 153 14.60 -12.68 23.35
C ALA A 153 14.81 -12.15 21.91
N ASP A 154 14.48 -12.95 20.88
CA ASP A 154 14.56 -12.57 19.46
C ASP A 154 13.77 -11.30 19.13
N ILE A 155 12.72 -10.98 19.92
CA ILE A 155 11.89 -9.80 19.70
C ILE A 155 12.33 -8.57 20.52
N HIS A 156 13.34 -8.65 21.38
CA HIS A 156 13.81 -7.52 22.21
C HIS A 156 14.31 -6.34 21.38
N LYS A 157 15.01 -6.59 20.27
CA LYS A 157 15.45 -5.53 19.34
C LYS A 157 14.26 -4.86 18.62
N PRO A 158 13.28 -5.59 18.06
CA PRO A 158 12.00 -5.02 17.64
C PRO A 158 11.23 -4.25 18.72
N ILE A 159 11.10 -4.77 19.96
CA ILE A 159 10.44 -4.06 21.08
C ILE A 159 11.14 -2.72 21.34
N THR A 160 12.47 -2.69 21.34
CA THR A 160 13.26 -1.45 21.48
C THR A 160 12.96 -0.44 20.36
N ARG A 161 12.68 -0.90 19.13
CA ARG A 161 12.23 -0.03 18.04
C ARG A 161 10.79 0.44 18.24
N ALA A 162 9.90 -0.44 18.72
CA ALA A 162 8.51 -0.08 19.02
C ALA A 162 8.43 0.99 20.11
N ILE A 163 9.24 0.89 21.18
CA ILE A 163 9.41 1.92 22.20
C ILE A 163 9.82 3.26 21.56
N LYS A 164 10.87 3.28 20.71
CA LYS A 164 11.31 4.51 20.04
C LYS A 164 10.23 5.15 19.15
N ASN A 165 9.43 4.33 18.46
CA ASN A 165 8.31 4.82 17.66
C ASN A 165 7.21 5.42 18.56
N HIS A 166 6.93 4.83 19.72
CA HIS A 166 5.98 5.39 20.70
C HIS A 166 6.52 6.65 21.38
N GLU A 167 7.82 6.73 21.65
CA GLU A 167 8.46 7.95 22.16
C GLU A 167 8.43 9.08 21.12
N ALA A 168 8.49 8.77 19.82
CA ALA A 168 8.23 9.74 18.76
C ALA A 168 6.77 10.20 18.76
N LEU A 169 5.82 9.27 18.87
CA LEU A 169 4.39 9.56 18.95
C LEU A 169 4.03 10.40 20.19
N LEU A 170 4.70 10.19 21.32
CA LEU A 170 4.55 11.01 22.53
C LEU A 170 5.07 12.44 22.36
N ARG A 171 6.11 12.65 21.53
CA ARG A 171 6.64 14.00 21.24
C ARG A 171 5.82 14.74 20.19
N ASN A 172 5.26 14.02 19.22
CA ASN A 172 4.44 14.56 18.15
C ASN A 172 3.49 13.47 17.64
N ASN A 173 2.23 13.53 18.10
CA ASN A 173 1.15 12.73 17.53
C ASN A 173 0.45 13.59 16.46
N PRO A 174 0.45 13.19 15.17
CA PRO A 174 -0.23 13.96 14.13
C PRO A 174 -1.76 13.94 14.29
N GLY A 175 -2.31 13.01 15.09
CA GLY A 175 -3.75 12.91 15.29
C GLY A 175 -4.52 12.39 14.07
N THR A 176 -3.83 11.75 13.12
CA THR A 176 -4.42 11.29 11.86
C THR A 176 -5.61 10.37 12.09
N GLU A 177 -6.71 10.67 11.38
CA GLU A 177 -7.82 9.75 11.16
C GLU A 177 -7.54 8.97 9.87
N TRP A 178 -7.73 7.66 9.89
CA TRP A 178 -7.39 6.78 8.78
C TRP A 178 -8.63 6.46 7.95
N ASP A 179 -8.56 6.57 6.62
CA ASP A 179 -9.55 5.93 5.76
C ASP A 179 -9.32 4.42 5.75
N TYR A 180 -8.06 3.98 5.57
CA TYR A 180 -7.69 2.57 5.45
C TYR A 180 -6.53 2.18 6.39
N VAL A 181 -6.64 1.00 7.02
CA VAL A 181 -5.52 0.32 7.68
C VAL A 181 -5.21 -1.00 6.99
N VAL A 182 -4.00 -1.10 6.44
CA VAL A 182 -3.46 -2.29 5.78
C VAL A 182 -2.75 -3.17 6.81
N LEU A 183 -3.22 -4.40 6.97
CA LEU A 183 -2.65 -5.41 7.85
C LEU A 183 -1.88 -6.44 7.01
N GLN A 184 -0.56 -6.56 7.21
CA GLN A 184 0.31 -7.43 6.42
C GLN A 184 0.51 -8.82 7.07
N SER A 185 0.27 -9.91 6.33
CA SER A 185 0.67 -11.26 6.77
C SER A 185 2.18 -11.48 6.64
N TRP A 186 2.75 -12.39 7.43
CA TRP A 186 4.16 -12.83 7.32
C TRP A 186 4.45 -14.17 8.01
N ARG A 187 4.52 -15.25 7.22
CA ARG A 187 4.88 -16.62 7.71
C ARG A 187 4.12 -17.02 8.98
N ASP A 188 2.90 -16.51 9.10
CA ASP A 188 2.00 -16.61 10.24
C ASP A 188 0.58 -17.02 9.82
N VAL A 189 0.36 -17.35 8.55
CA VAL A 189 -0.93 -17.86 8.09
C VAL A 189 -1.06 -19.33 8.51
N SER A 190 -2.14 -19.65 9.23
CA SER A 190 -2.45 -21.01 9.72
C SER A 190 -3.79 -21.49 9.18
N GLU A 191 -3.88 -22.79 8.91
CA GLU A 191 -5.16 -23.45 8.62
C GLU A 191 -6.05 -23.56 9.86
N GLN A 192 -5.44 -23.58 11.06
CA GLN A 192 -6.18 -23.57 12.31
C GLN A 192 -6.92 -22.25 12.48
N ARG A 193 -8.24 -22.34 12.68
CA ARG A 193 -9.08 -21.15 12.86
C ARG A 193 -8.66 -20.37 14.11
N ASN A 194 -8.70 -19.04 14.01
CA ASN A 194 -8.34 -18.13 15.09
C ASN A 194 -6.92 -18.40 15.65
N GLN A 195 -5.98 -18.69 14.74
CA GLN A 195 -4.55 -18.76 15.04
C GLN A 195 -3.74 -17.91 14.06
N GLY A 196 -2.51 -17.59 14.45
CA GLY A 196 -1.59 -16.84 13.60
C GLY A 196 -2.19 -15.52 13.08
N TYR A 197 -2.03 -15.26 11.79
CA TYR A 197 -2.50 -14.07 11.10
C TYR A 197 -3.99 -13.80 11.36
N GLU A 198 -4.85 -14.82 11.26
CA GLU A 198 -6.31 -14.65 11.42
C GLU A 198 -6.65 -14.05 12.78
N ARG A 199 -6.09 -14.58 13.87
CA ARG A 199 -6.34 -14.10 15.24
C ARG A 199 -5.91 -12.64 15.42
N TYR A 200 -4.68 -12.34 15.04
CA TYR A 200 -4.04 -11.07 15.42
C TYR A 200 -4.33 -9.94 14.44
N ALA A 201 -4.58 -10.24 13.16
CA ALA A 201 -5.14 -9.27 12.23
C ALA A 201 -6.62 -8.99 12.55
N THR A 202 -7.43 -9.98 12.97
CA THR A 202 -8.81 -9.73 13.45
C THR A 202 -8.82 -8.75 14.62
N LYS A 203 -7.97 -8.96 15.64
CA LYS A 203 -7.84 -8.06 16.79
C LYS A 203 -7.52 -6.61 16.39
N LEU A 204 -6.64 -6.41 15.39
CA LEU A 204 -6.31 -5.07 14.89
C LEU A 204 -7.43 -4.50 14.01
N ALA A 205 -8.07 -5.33 13.19
CA ALA A 205 -9.20 -4.96 12.33
C ALA A 205 -10.43 -4.49 13.11
N GLU A 206 -10.71 -5.12 14.26
CA GLU A 206 -11.76 -4.67 15.19
C GLU A 206 -11.44 -3.27 15.74
N ILE A 207 -10.19 -3.01 16.14
CA ILE A 207 -9.75 -1.68 16.59
C ILE A 207 -9.88 -0.67 15.44
N THR A 208 -9.34 -0.95 14.25
CA THR A 208 -9.48 -0.12 13.04
C THR A 208 -10.93 0.34 12.83
N LYS A 209 -11.88 -0.59 12.86
CA LYS A 209 -13.31 -0.29 12.68
C LYS A 209 -13.90 0.58 13.79
N THR A 210 -13.47 0.42 15.05
CA THR A 210 -13.91 1.30 16.14
C THR A 210 -13.44 2.75 15.98
N HIS A 211 -12.43 3.00 15.13
CA HIS A 211 -11.96 4.32 14.73
C HIS A 211 -12.49 4.78 13.35
N GLY A 212 -13.53 4.14 12.82
CA GLY A 212 -14.19 4.55 11.57
C GLY A 212 -13.48 4.16 10.27
N ALA A 213 -12.24 3.69 10.36
CA ALA A 213 -11.43 3.26 9.23
C ALA A 213 -11.91 1.91 8.65
N GLU A 214 -11.75 1.70 7.34
CA GLU A 214 -11.87 0.37 6.75
C GLU A 214 -10.57 -0.43 6.84
N VAL A 215 -10.69 -1.76 6.77
CA VAL A 215 -9.57 -2.69 6.88
C VAL A 215 -9.18 -3.20 5.49
N ILE A 216 -7.88 -3.30 5.22
CA ILE A 216 -7.33 -4.00 4.05
C ILE A 216 -6.45 -5.16 4.53
N LEU A 217 -6.75 -6.39 4.09
CA LEU A 217 -5.95 -7.56 4.43
C LEU A 217 -4.90 -7.82 3.35
N TYR A 218 -3.64 -7.56 3.63
CA TYR A 218 -2.53 -7.78 2.70
C TYR A 218 -1.92 -9.17 2.91
N MET A 219 -2.41 -10.14 2.13
CA MET A 219 -1.88 -11.50 2.11
C MET A 219 -0.59 -11.52 1.30
N THR A 220 0.57 -11.56 1.97
CA THR A 220 1.87 -11.79 1.31
C THR A 220 2.06 -13.27 0.97
N SER A 221 3.12 -13.60 0.22
CA SER A 221 3.37 -14.98 -0.22
C SER A 221 4.86 -15.39 -0.26
N PRO A 222 5.56 -15.44 0.89
CA PRO A 222 6.97 -15.89 0.93
C PRO A 222 7.17 -17.37 0.56
N GLU A 223 6.12 -18.19 0.50
CA GLU A 223 6.20 -19.63 0.21
C GLU A 223 5.83 -19.96 -1.23
N THR A 224 4.99 -19.17 -1.89
CA THR A 224 4.68 -19.33 -3.34
C THR A 224 5.68 -18.56 -4.22
N GLN A 225 6.40 -17.55 -3.69
CA GLN A 225 7.43 -16.80 -4.42
C GLN A 225 8.61 -17.66 -4.90
N ASN A 226 8.73 -17.81 -6.21
CA ASN A 226 9.84 -18.45 -6.90
C ASN A 226 11.00 -17.47 -7.19
N GLU A 227 12.23 -17.98 -7.12
CA GLU A 227 13.48 -17.28 -7.48
C GLU A 227 14.02 -17.65 -8.86
N ALA A 228 13.48 -18.71 -9.46
CA ALA A 228 13.82 -19.23 -10.77
C ALA A 228 12.52 -19.51 -11.56
N PRO A 229 12.55 -19.52 -12.91
CA PRO A 229 11.45 -19.98 -13.75
C PRO A 229 10.82 -21.29 -13.28
N VAL A 230 9.51 -21.44 -13.48
CA VAL A 230 8.75 -22.59 -13.01
C VAL A 230 8.09 -23.29 -14.19
N THR A 231 8.48 -24.54 -14.45
CA THR A 231 7.87 -25.43 -15.47
C THR A 231 7.11 -26.62 -14.84
N GLY A 232 6.98 -26.62 -13.51
CA GLY A 232 6.31 -27.66 -12.72
C GLY A 232 7.30 -28.59 -11.97
N PRO A 233 6.85 -29.27 -10.89
CA PRO A 233 5.53 -29.16 -10.26
C PRO A 233 5.37 -27.84 -9.48
N TYR A 234 4.13 -27.34 -9.43
CA TYR A 234 3.79 -26.03 -8.84
C TYR A 234 3.55 -26.11 -7.32
N ASN A 235 4.10 -25.17 -6.54
CA ASN A 235 3.86 -25.08 -5.09
C ASN A 235 2.51 -24.43 -4.74
N VAL A 236 1.42 -25.04 -5.20
CA VAL A 236 0.06 -24.47 -5.07
C VAL A 236 -0.52 -24.58 -3.66
N GLU A 237 -0.04 -25.48 -2.80
CA GLU A 237 -0.64 -25.71 -1.47
C GLU A 237 -0.49 -24.51 -0.54
N SER A 238 0.68 -23.85 -0.55
CA SER A 238 0.89 -22.58 0.17
C SER A 238 -0.10 -21.50 -0.29
N ALA A 239 -0.32 -21.37 -1.59
CA ALA A 239 -1.25 -20.41 -2.16
C ALA A 239 -2.72 -20.74 -1.86
N LYS A 240 -3.12 -22.01 -1.92
CA LYS A 240 -4.47 -22.48 -1.56
C LYS A 240 -4.77 -22.16 -0.10
N ARG A 241 -3.84 -22.51 0.81
CA ARG A 241 -3.93 -22.20 2.24
C ARG A 241 -4.13 -20.70 2.46
N ASP A 242 -3.22 -19.87 1.94
CA ASP A 242 -3.22 -18.45 2.23
C ASP A 242 -4.44 -17.73 1.61
N THR A 243 -4.84 -18.13 0.40
CA THR A 243 -6.08 -17.64 -0.24
C THR A 243 -7.32 -18.08 0.54
N GLY A 244 -7.36 -19.33 1.02
CA GLY A 244 -8.47 -19.86 1.82
C GLY A 244 -8.64 -19.17 3.18
N VAL A 245 -7.53 -18.79 3.83
CA VAL A 245 -7.56 -17.95 5.03
C VAL A 245 -8.03 -16.54 4.70
N GLY A 246 -7.53 -15.92 3.63
CA GLY A 246 -7.99 -14.61 3.16
C GLY A 246 -9.50 -14.57 2.88
N LEU A 247 -10.04 -15.57 2.17
CA LEU A 247 -11.48 -15.71 1.91
C LEU A 247 -12.30 -15.93 3.18
N ARG A 248 -11.78 -16.67 4.17
CA ARG A 248 -12.44 -16.87 5.46
C ARG A 248 -12.51 -15.57 6.26
N MET A 249 -11.42 -14.82 6.29
CA MET A 249 -11.36 -13.51 6.93
C MET A 249 -12.21 -12.47 6.19
N ALA A 250 -12.30 -12.51 4.86
CA ALA A 250 -13.19 -11.65 4.09
C ALA A 250 -14.66 -11.81 4.54
N LYS A 251 -15.08 -13.06 4.79
CA LYS A 251 -16.43 -13.40 5.27
C LYS A 251 -16.68 -12.96 6.71
N ALA A 252 -15.71 -13.14 7.60
CA ALA A 252 -15.84 -12.78 9.01
C ALA A 252 -15.73 -11.27 9.25
N LEU A 253 -14.84 -10.59 8.54
CA LEU A 253 -14.47 -9.21 8.80
C LEU A 253 -15.07 -8.21 7.80
N GLN A 254 -15.55 -8.62 6.63
CA GLN A 254 -16.01 -7.72 5.56
C GLN A 254 -15.05 -6.51 5.37
N PRO A 255 -13.75 -6.76 5.11
CA PRO A 255 -12.76 -5.70 4.87
C PRO A 255 -13.08 -4.98 3.56
N LYS A 256 -12.55 -3.76 3.39
CA LYS A 256 -12.59 -3.03 2.11
C LYS A 256 -11.99 -3.86 0.98
N ALA A 257 -10.83 -4.45 1.26
CA ALA A 257 -10.10 -5.25 0.29
C ALA A 257 -9.34 -6.40 0.96
N VAL A 258 -9.12 -7.46 0.18
CA VAL A 258 -8.11 -8.47 0.46
C VAL A 258 -7.17 -8.50 -0.74
N ILE A 259 -5.87 -8.37 -0.52
CA ILE A 259 -4.84 -8.32 -1.56
C ILE A 259 -4.26 -9.73 -1.73
N PRO A 260 -4.60 -10.48 -2.80
CA PRO A 260 -4.37 -11.92 -2.85
C PRO A 260 -3.07 -12.29 -3.59
N VAL A 261 -1.91 -11.85 -3.09
CA VAL A 261 -0.60 -12.16 -3.73
C VAL A 261 -0.36 -13.65 -3.94
N PRO A 262 -0.67 -14.58 -2.99
CA PRO A 262 -0.50 -16.00 -3.24
C PRO A 262 -1.32 -16.51 -4.42
N LEU A 263 -2.55 -16.00 -4.59
CA LEU A 263 -3.44 -16.38 -5.69
C LEU A 263 -2.89 -15.91 -7.04
N ALA A 264 -2.44 -14.66 -7.11
CA ALA A 264 -1.90 -14.08 -8.33
C ALA A 264 -0.61 -14.77 -8.78
N ILE A 265 0.32 -15.03 -7.84
CA ILE A 265 1.54 -15.79 -8.14
C ILE A 265 1.20 -17.24 -8.56
N LYS A 266 0.25 -17.90 -7.87
CA LYS A 266 -0.23 -19.24 -8.25
C LYS A 266 -0.78 -19.25 -9.68
N ASN A 267 -1.66 -18.32 -10.03
CA ASN A 267 -2.26 -18.20 -11.36
C ASN A 267 -1.19 -18.00 -12.45
N ILE A 268 -0.23 -17.09 -12.22
CA ILE A 268 0.88 -16.84 -13.15
C ILE A 268 1.78 -18.08 -13.29
N GLN A 269 2.09 -18.77 -12.19
CA GLN A 269 2.92 -19.97 -12.23
C GLN A 269 2.25 -21.16 -12.90
N THR A 270 0.94 -21.37 -12.70
CA THR A 270 0.23 -22.47 -13.35
C THR A 270 0.00 -22.21 -14.83
N GLY A 271 -0.07 -20.93 -15.25
CA GLY A 271 -0.39 -20.54 -16.61
C GLY A 271 -1.79 -20.95 -17.04
N ASP A 272 -2.04 -20.87 -18.34
CA ASP A 272 -3.21 -21.47 -18.99
C ASP A 272 -2.92 -22.94 -19.35
N SER A 273 -3.96 -23.74 -19.63
CA SER A 273 -3.81 -25.17 -19.98
C SER A 273 -2.84 -25.44 -21.13
N ASP A 274 -2.74 -24.50 -22.04
CA ASP A 274 -2.02 -24.63 -23.31
C ASP A 274 -0.56 -24.12 -23.21
N ASN A 275 -0.26 -23.34 -22.16
CA ASN A 275 1.07 -22.82 -21.88
C ASN A 275 1.31 -22.74 -20.35
N PRO A 276 1.48 -23.89 -19.67
CA PRO A 276 1.62 -23.94 -18.23
C PRO A 276 3.07 -23.63 -17.82
N GLY A 277 3.24 -22.84 -16.75
CA GLY A 277 4.55 -22.40 -16.27
C GLY A 277 4.81 -20.91 -16.50
N THR A 278 5.95 -20.41 -16.01
CA THR A 278 6.35 -19.01 -16.18
C THR A 278 7.85 -18.80 -16.05
N ASP A 279 8.40 -17.90 -16.88
CA ASP A 279 9.76 -17.34 -16.71
C ASP A 279 9.82 -16.19 -15.70
N LEU A 280 8.67 -15.78 -15.14
CA LEU A 280 8.61 -14.71 -14.16
C LEU A 280 9.04 -15.19 -12.78
N VAL A 281 10.00 -14.46 -12.19
CA VAL A 281 10.48 -14.64 -10.82
C VAL A 281 9.91 -13.57 -9.91
N PHE A 282 9.51 -13.93 -8.69
CA PHE A 282 8.82 -13.04 -7.75
C PHE A 282 9.60 -12.76 -6.45
N ARG A 283 10.73 -13.41 -6.22
CA ARG A 283 11.74 -13.00 -5.23
C ARG A 283 13.12 -12.98 -5.85
N TYR A 284 14.08 -12.39 -5.14
CA TYR A 284 15.49 -12.50 -5.52
C TYR A 284 16.02 -13.91 -5.24
N HIS A 285 17.12 -14.24 -5.90
CA HIS A 285 17.87 -15.47 -5.63
C HIS A 285 18.76 -15.31 -4.40
N ASN A 286 19.51 -14.20 -4.32
CA ASN A 286 20.45 -13.93 -3.23
C ASN A 286 19.79 -13.31 -1.98
N ASP A 287 18.48 -13.03 -2.02
CA ASP A 287 17.74 -12.40 -0.91
C ASP A 287 16.28 -12.88 -0.90
N SER A 288 15.75 -13.28 0.26
CA SER A 288 14.42 -13.92 0.36
C SER A 288 13.23 -12.93 0.32
N HIS A 289 13.46 -11.66 -0.02
CA HIS A 289 12.40 -10.65 -0.19
C HIS A 289 11.84 -10.65 -1.63
N PRO A 290 10.64 -10.08 -1.83
CA PRO A 290 10.09 -9.91 -3.18
C PRO A 290 11.04 -9.07 -4.02
N ASN A 291 11.08 -9.33 -5.32
CA ASN A 291 11.81 -8.51 -6.29
C ASN A 291 10.90 -7.43 -6.91
N GLN A 292 11.46 -6.59 -7.79
CA GLN A 292 10.73 -5.52 -8.48
C GLN A 292 9.49 -6.03 -9.24
N THR A 293 9.53 -7.26 -9.81
CA THR A 293 8.39 -7.86 -10.53
C THR A 293 7.23 -8.17 -9.57
N CYS A 294 7.52 -8.69 -8.38
CA CYS A 294 6.49 -8.91 -7.37
C CYS A 294 5.95 -7.61 -6.77
N ALA A 295 6.81 -6.61 -6.54
CA ALA A 295 6.35 -5.30 -6.07
C ALA A 295 5.44 -4.61 -7.09
N PHE A 296 5.73 -4.71 -8.39
CA PHE A 296 4.84 -4.25 -9.44
C PHE A 296 3.49 -4.98 -9.40
N LEU A 297 3.50 -6.31 -9.34
CA LEU A 297 2.26 -7.11 -9.21
C LEU A 297 1.45 -6.70 -7.95
N VAL A 298 2.12 -6.48 -6.82
CA VAL A 298 1.49 -6.06 -5.55
C VAL A 298 0.78 -4.72 -5.70
N ALA A 299 1.44 -3.69 -6.25
CA ALA A 299 0.81 -2.37 -6.43
C ALA A 299 -0.46 -2.46 -7.30
N ASN A 300 -0.41 -3.23 -8.39
CA ASN A 300 -1.57 -3.48 -9.26
C ASN A 300 -2.68 -4.29 -8.56
N LEU A 301 -2.34 -5.22 -7.67
CA LEU A 301 -3.33 -5.92 -6.82
C LEU A 301 -4.01 -4.99 -5.82
N PHE A 302 -3.26 -4.05 -5.22
CA PHE A 302 -3.82 -3.01 -4.34
C PHE A 302 -4.79 -2.11 -5.10
N TYR A 303 -4.40 -1.59 -6.27
CA TYR A 303 -5.28 -0.81 -7.13
C TYR A 303 -6.58 -1.56 -7.42
N ALA A 304 -6.47 -2.75 -8.02
CA ALA A 304 -7.63 -3.56 -8.43
C ALA A 304 -8.57 -3.90 -7.27
N ALA A 305 -8.03 -4.20 -6.09
CA ALA A 305 -8.83 -4.58 -4.93
C ALA A 305 -9.47 -3.38 -4.19
N ILE A 306 -8.86 -2.19 -4.24
CA ILE A 306 -9.41 -0.96 -3.63
C ILE A 306 -10.47 -0.32 -4.52
N THR A 307 -10.21 -0.21 -5.83
CA THR A 307 -11.06 0.52 -6.78
C THR A 307 -12.10 -0.37 -7.47
N GLY A 308 -11.85 -1.68 -7.55
CA GLY A 308 -12.65 -2.61 -8.36
C GLY A 308 -12.43 -2.47 -9.87
N GLN A 309 -11.45 -1.67 -10.31
CA GLN A 309 -11.13 -1.41 -11.72
C GLN A 309 -9.89 -2.19 -12.17
N SER A 310 -9.76 -2.45 -13.48
CA SER A 310 -8.51 -2.99 -14.03
C SER A 310 -7.44 -1.89 -14.03
N PRO A 311 -6.18 -2.20 -13.63
CA PRO A 311 -5.05 -1.31 -13.82
C PRO A 311 -4.47 -1.38 -15.25
N GLU A 312 -5.02 -2.22 -16.14
CA GLU A 312 -4.60 -2.25 -17.54
C GLU A 312 -4.82 -0.89 -18.22
N GLY A 313 -3.77 -0.36 -18.84
CA GLY A 313 -3.78 0.96 -19.46
C GLY A 313 -3.16 2.06 -18.60
N LEU A 314 -2.95 1.84 -17.29
CA LEU A 314 -2.14 2.73 -16.46
C LEU A 314 -0.70 2.78 -17.00
N GLU A 315 -0.13 3.98 -16.99
CA GLU A 315 1.25 4.30 -17.39
C GLU A 315 2.28 3.79 -16.39
N PHE A 316 1.92 3.61 -15.11
CA PHE A 316 2.73 2.98 -14.08
C PHE A 316 3.45 1.72 -14.60
N ASN A 317 4.76 1.81 -14.81
CA ASN A 317 5.56 0.82 -15.55
C ASN A 317 6.94 0.52 -14.96
N SER A 318 7.26 1.00 -13.76
CA SER A 318 8.58 0.77 -13.17
C SER A 318 8.57 0.65 -11.66
N VAL A 319 9.56 -0.07 -11.13
CA VAL A 319 9.78 -0.24 -9.69
C VAL A 319 11.28 -0.16 -9.40
N THR A 320 11.64 0.50 -8.31
CA THR A 320 13.03 0.68 -7.86
C THR A 320 13.25 -0.01 -6.52
N GLU A 321 14.31 -0.82 -6.42
CA GLU A 321 14.73 -1.43 -5.16
C GLU A 321 15.29 -0.39 -4.18
N THR A 322 14.86 -0.45 -2.93
CA THR A 322 15.19 0.51 -1.86
C THR A 322 16.39 0.09 -1.00
N LYS A 323 16.76 -1.19 -0.97
CA LYS A 323 17.99 -1.72 -0.36
C LYS A 323 18.89 -2.26 -1.46
N LEU A 324 19.81 -1.40 -1.89
CA LEU A 324 20.84 -1.67 -2.90
C LEU A 324 22.16 -2.12 -2.27
N ASN A 325 22.93 -2.88 -3.04
CA ASN A 325 24.34 -3.16 -2.76
C ASN A 325 25.20 -2.55 -3.87
N GLU A 326 26.14 -1.66 -3.56
CA GLU A 326 27.00 -0.96 -4.54
C GLU A 326 26.24 -0.35 -5.74
N GLY A 327 25.02 0.18 -5.50
CA GLY A 327 24.17 0.75 -6.55
C GLY A 327 23.49 -0.28 -7.47
N LYS A 328 23.41 -1.55 -7.04
CA LYS A 328 22.72 -2.66 -7.71
C LYS A 328 21.65 -3.28 -6.82
N ASP A 329 20.73 -4.03 -7.41
CA ASP A 329 19.80 -4.86 -6.64
C ASP A 329 20.51 -6.11 -6.03
N PRO A 330 19.85 -6.90 -5.15
CA PRO A 330 20.43 -8.07 -4.51
C PRO A 330 21.01 -9.14 -5.43
N ASP A 331 20.49 -9.27 -6.66
CA ASP A 331 20.99 -10.23 -7.65
C ASP A 331 22.05 -9.60 -8.58
N GLY A 332 22.52 -8.39 -8.26
CA GLY A 332 23.50 -7.64 -9.04
C GLY A 332 22.92 -6.93 -10.27
N GLY A 333 21.59 -6.91 -10.39
CA GLY A 333 20.83 -6.26 -11.45
C GLY A 333 20.70 -4.75 -11.28
N LYS A 334 19.89 -4.14 -12.17
CA LYS A 334 19.61 -2.70 -12.12
C LYS A 334 18.69 -2.38 -10.95
N PRO A 335 18.93 -1.29 -10.18
CA PRO A 335 18.02 -0.83 -9.13
C PRO A 335 16.57 -0.72 -9.59
N THR A 336 16.37 -0.06 -10.74
CA THR A 336 15.07 0.18 -11.36
C THR A 336 14.85 -0.80 -12.51
N VAL A 337 13.72 -1.50 -12.47
CA VAL A 337 13.18 -2.27 -13.59
C VAL A 337 12.07 -1.44 -14.24
N VAL A 338 12.18 -1.20 -15.55
CA VAL A 338 11.10 -0.67 -16.38
C VAL A 338 10.52 -1.83 -17.18
N PHE A 339 9.23 -2.07 -17.06
CA PHE A 339 8.54 -3.20 -17.70
C PHE A 339 8.21 -2.87 -19.16
N THR A 340 8.40 -3.84 -20.07
CA THR A 340 7.91 -3.74 -21.45
C THR A 340 6.39 -3.68 -21.46
N GLN A 341 5.77 -3.05 -22.46
CA GLN A 341 4.31 -2.91 -22.53
C GLN A 341 3.57 -4.26 -22.43
N GLU A 342 4.11 -5.30 -23.06
CA GLU A 342 3.61 -6.68 -22.97
C GLU A 342 3.63 -7.21 -21.53
N LYS A 343 4.79 -7.13 -20.84
CA LYS A 343 4.94 -7.61 -19.47
C LYS A 343 4.16 -6.76 -18.46
N LYS A 344 4.04 -5.45 -18.72
CA LYS A 344 3.22 -4.50 -17.95
C LYS A 344 1.74 -4.91 -18.01
N ALA A 345 1.19 -5.03 -19.22
CA ALA A 345 -0.19 -5.41 -19.46
C ALA A 345 -0.51 -6.80 -18.89
N TYR A 346 0.38 -7.79 -19.08
CA TYR A 346 0.21 -9.11 -18.49
C TYR A 346 0.12 -9.06 -16.96
N LEU A 347 1.04 -8.37 -16.27
CA LEU A 347 1.00 -8.26 -14.81
C LEU A 347 -0.20 -7.44 -14.30
N GLN A 348 -0.60 -6.40 -15.02
CA GLN A 348 -1.81 -5.61 -14.75
C GLN A 348 -3.07 -6.49 -14.83
N ARG A 349 -3.24 -7.25 -15.93
CA ARG A 349 -4.36 -8.16 -16.14
C ARG A 349 -4.42 -9.26 -15.09
N MET A 350 -3.29 -9.94 -14.85
CA MET A 350 -3.21 -11.03 -13.87
C MET A 350 -3.50 -10.56 -12.44
N ALA A 351 -3.18 -9.31 -12.09
CA ALA A 351 -3.60 -8.71 -10.83
C ALA A 351 -5.13 -8.60 -10.75
N PHE A 352 -5.76 -7.98 -11.75
CA PHE A 352 -7.20 -7.77 -11.80
C PHE A 352 -8.00 -9.08 -11.82
N GLU A 353 -7.62 -10.03 -12.69
CA GLU A 353 -8.27 -11.34 -12.81
C GLU A 353 -8.22 -12.13 -11.50
N SER A 354 -7.10 -12.04 -10.76
CA SER A 354 -6.94 -12.72 -9.46
C SER A 354 -7.80 -12.08 -8.36
N VAL A 355 -7.98 -10.76 -8.38
CA VAL A 355 -8.96 -10.07 -7.51
C VAL A 355 -10.39 -10.46 -7.87
N LEU A 356 -10.73 -10.56 -9.16
CA LEU A 356 -12.04 -11.03 -9.62
C LEU A 356 -12.29 -12.51 -9.30
N GLU A 357 -11.29 -13.38 -9.35
CA GLU A 357 -11.39 -14.78 -8.88
C GLU A 357 -11.70 -14.83 -7.38
N LEU A 358 -10.96 -14.08 -6.56
CA LEU A 358 -11.18 -14.01 -5.11
C LEU A 358 -12.59 -13.51 -4.78
N ASN A 359 -13.03 -12.43 -5.43
CA ASN A 359 -14.35 -11.84 -5.19
C ASN A 359 -15.49 -12.78 -5.65
N ARG A 360 -15.33 -13.48 -6.78
CA ARG A 360 -16.31 -14.52 -7.21
C ARG A 360 -16.37 -15.69 -6.22
N ALA A 361 -15.24 -16.14 -5.68
CA ALA A 361 -15.19 -17.19 -4.66
C ALA A 361 -15.84 -16.76 -3.33
N TYR A 362 -15.81 -15.46 -3.01
CA TYR A 362 -16.51 -14.87 -1.88
C TYR A 362 -18.03 -14.84 -2.08
N GLU A 363 -18.51 -14.31 -3.22
CA GLU A 363 -19.95 -14.20 -3.50
C GLU A 363 -20.64 -15.56 -3.71
N ASN A 364 -19.99 -16.52 -4.35
CA ASN A 364 -20.56 -17.87 -4.56
C ASN A 364 -20.87 -18.59 -3.23
N ASP A 365 -20.01 -18.44 -2.21
CA ASP A 365 -20.24 -19.03 -0.88
C ASP A 365 -21.31 -18.29 -0.06
N LYS A 366 -21.53 -16.98 -0.30
CA LYS A 366 -22.69 -16.28 0.27
C LYS A 366 -23.98 -16.84 -0.29
N LYS A 367 -24.07 -17.01 -1.62
CA LYS A 367 -25.27 -17.52 -2.29
C LYS A 367 -25.61 -18.94 -1.83
N TRP A 368 -24.61 -19.82 -1.72
CA TRP A 368 -24.83 -21.17 -1.19
C TRP A 368 -25.49 -21.13 0.21
N LYS A 369 -25.07 -20.21 1.08
CA LYS A 369 -25.63 -20.06 2.44
C LYS A 369 -27.02 -19.42 2.48
N SER A 370 -27.34 -18.49 1.57
CA SER A 370 -28.73 -17.99 1.46
C SER A 370 -29.68 -19.08 0.98
N ASP A 371 -29.21 -19.95 0.09
CA ASP A 371 -30.00 -21.03 -0.48
C ASP A 371 -30.18 -22.17 0.56
N GLU A 372 -29.14 -22.54 1.32
CA GLU A 372 -29.26 -23.46 2.47
C GLU A 372 -30.17 -22.95 3.62
N THR A 373 -30.18 -21.65 3.90
CA THR A 373 -30.99 -21.07 5.00
C THR A 373 -32.45 -20.86 4.61
N SER A 374 -32.74 -20.66 3.32
CA SER A 374 -34.11 -20.63 2.79
C SER A 374 -34.68 -22.02 2.47
N ALA A 375 -33.84 -23.05 2.36
CA ALA A 375 -34.25 -24.45 2.16
C ALA A 375 -34.55 -25.23 3.45
N LYS A 376 -34.57 -24.59 4.62
CA LYS A 376 -35.04 -25.21 5.88
C LYS A 376 -36.54 -24.94 6.08
N PRO A 377 -37.38 -25.98 6.25
CA PRO A 377 -38.82 -25.85 6.41
C PRO A 377 -39.24 -25.30 7.79
#